data_AF-A0A6N9UUM7-F1
#
_entry.id   AF-A0A6N9UUM7-F1
#
_cell.length_a   1.000
_cell.length_b   1.000
_cell.length_c   1.000
_cell.angle_alpha   90.00
_cell.angle_beta   90.00
_cell.angle_gamma   90.00
#
_symmetry.space_group_name_H-M   'P 1'
#
loop_
_entity.id
_entity.type
_entity.pdbx_description
1 polymer ?
#
loop_
_entity_poly.entity_id
_entity_poly.type
_entity_poly.pdbx_seq_one_letter_code
_entity_poly.pdbx_strand_id
1 'polypeptide(L)'
;EAALTGGAEALLAGYAELPGWRRPDGTRLAAPYPEPRLLRLGGRPLTLVPAFFCVRTPLALVDESLPHVLVHPLDPEPGWLPRLRAGVDRPSVAQLIGASRAWMLESLEAPMTTTALAAALCLAPSTASRHAAVLREAGLVSTRREGNRVLHRRTALGSALLEAQQVGTPGSQASATSMKMLET
;
A
#
# COMPACT_ATOMS: atom_id res chain seq x y z
N GLU A 1 9.49 -7.05 -16.52
CA GLU A 1 10.91 -7.04 -16.95
C GLU A 1 11.44 -8.46 -17.20
N ALA A 2 11.39 -9.39 -16.24
CA ALA A 2 11.85 -10.77 -16.40
C ALA A 2 11.36 -11.49 -17.68
N ALA A 3 10.09 -11.31 -18.06
CA ALA A 3 9.53 -11.90 -19.28
C ALA A 3 10.20 -11.39 -20.57
N LEU A 4 10.61 -10.13 -20.59
CA LEU A 4 11.23 -9.50 -21.76
C LEU A 4 12.69 -9.93 -21.91
N THR A 5 13.35 -10.27 -20.81
CA THR A 5 14.78 -10.62 -20.78
C THR A 5 15.02 -12.13 -20.87
N GLY A 6 14.16 -12.95 -20.26
CA GLY A 6 14.35 -14.41 -20.17
C GLY A 6 13.10 -15.23 -20.54
N GLY A 7 12.13 -14.61 -21.21
CA GLY A 7 10.94 -15.28 -21.70
C GLY A 7 10.00 -15.78 -20.58
N ALA A 8 9.12 -16.72 -20.95
CA ALA A 8 8.11 -17.25 -20.04
C ALA A 8 8.72 -17.96 -18.82
N GLU A 9 9.84 -18.66 -18.97
CA GLU A 9 10.52 -19.34 -17.87
C GLU A 9 11.03 -18.37 -16.80
N ALA A 10 11.64 -17.25 -17.20
CA ALA A 10 12.11 -16.23 -16.27
C ALA A 10 10.94 -15.53 -15.55
N LEU A 11 9.82 -15.30 -16.25
CA LEU A 11 8.60 -14.79 -15.64
C LEU A 11 8.04 -15.76 -14.59
N LEU A 12 7.94 -17.05 -14.93
CA LEU A 12 7.44 -18.08 -14.02
C LEU A 12 8.36 -18.30 -12.82
N ALA A 13 9.67 -18.19 -13.02
CA ALA A 13 10.65 -18.23 -11.93
C ALA A 13 10.45 -17.05 -10.96
N GLY A 14 10.18 -15.84 -11.47
CA GLY A 14 9.89 -14.67 -10.65
C GLY A 14 8.68 -14.84 -9.72
N TYR A 15 7.69 -15.65 -10.09
CA TYR A 15 6.56 -15.94 -9.20
C TYR A 15 6.96 -16.74 -7.96
N ALA A 16 8.03 -17.54 -7.99
CA ALA A 16 8.47 -18.30 -6.82
C ALA A 16 8.97 -17.41 -5.67
N GLU A 17 9.32 -16.15 -5.97
CA GLU A 17 9.72 -15.14 -4.99
C GLU A 17 8.52 -14.49 -4.28
N LEU A 18 7.30 -14.67 -4.79
CA LEU A 18 6.10 -14.11 -4.18
C LEU A 18 5.66 -14.91 -2.94
N PRO A 19 5.17 -14.25 -1.88
CA PRO A 19 4.73 -14.93 -0.67
C PRO A 19 3.67 -16.02 -0.95
N GLY A 20 3.99 -17.26 -0.55
CA GLY A 20 3.09 -18.41 -0.68
C GLY A 20 3.05 -19.06 -2.06
N TRP A 21 3.74 -18.50 -3.06
CA TRP A 21 3.92 -19.14 -4.35
C TRP A 21 5.09 -20.13 -4.31
N ARG A 22 4.97 -21.24 -5.02
CA ARG A 22 6.02 -22.25 -5.12
C ARG A 22 6.08 -22.85 -6.52
N ARG A 23 7.27 -23.25 -6.91
CA ARG A 23 7.53 -23.99 -8.14
C ARG A 23 8.23 -25.32 -7.83
N PRO A 24 7.50 -26.32 -7.31
CA PRO A 24 8.11 -27.50 -6.69
C PRO A 24 8.94 -28.37 -7.66
N ASP A 25 8.58 -28.43 -8.94
CA ASP A 25 9.19 -29.34 -9.92
C ASP A 25 9.55 -28.66 -11.26
N GLY A 26 9.52 -27.33 -11.32
CA GLY A 26 9.72 -26.58 -12.57
C GLY A 26 8.56 -26.68 -13.57
N THR A 27 7.60 -27.58 -13.39
CA THR A 27 6.48 -27.77 -14.34
C THR A 27 5.14 -27.30 -13.77
N ARG A 28 5.09 -27.07 -12.47
CA ARG A 28 3.90 -26.64 -11.74
C ARG A 28 4.15 -25.33 -11.03
N LEU A 29 3.14 -24.47 -11.08
CA LEU A 29 3.08 -23.24 -10.30
C LEU A 29 1.98 -23.41 -9.26
N ALA A 30 2.36 -23.38 -7.99
CA ALA A 30 1.44 -23.43 -6.86
C ALA A 30 1.32 -22.03 -6.26
N ALA A 31 0.10 -21.60 -5.95
CA ALA A 31 -0.17 -20.31 -5.34
C ALA A 31 -1.26 -20.44 -4.26
N PRO A 32 -1.35 -19.49 -3.31
CA PRO A 32 -2.41 -19.49 -2.33
C PRO A 32 -3.77 -19.29 -3.01
N TYR A 33 -4.69 -20.24 -2.78
CA TYR A 33 -6.06 -20.20 -3.25
C TYR A 33 -7.00 -20.70 -2.13
N PRO A 34 -8.24 -20.20 -2.01
CA PRO A 34 -9.14 -20.58 -0.91
C PRO A 34 -9.44 -22.09 -0.81
N GLU A 35 -9.39 -22.81 -1.93
CA GLU A 35 -9.63 -24.25 -2.00
C GLU A 35 -8.47 -24.96 -2.71
N PRO A 36 -8.08 -26.18 -2.31
CA PRO A 36 -7.11 -26.97 -3.05
C PRO A 36 -7.63 -27.30 -4.46
N ARG A 37 -6.96 -26.81 -5.50
CA ARG A 37 -7.31 -27.12 -6.90
C ARG A 37 -6.08 -27.33 -7.76
N LEU A 38 -6.21 -28.21 -8.74
CA LEU A 38 -5.18 -28.50 -9.74
C LEU A 38 -5.73 -28.19 -11.13
N LEU A 39 -5.23 -27.12 -11.74
CA LEU A 39 -5.55 -26.79 -13.12
C LEU A 39 -4.50 -27.40 -14.06
N ARG A 40 -4.96 -28.25 -14.99
CA ARG A 40 -4.10 -28.85 -16.02
C ARG A 40 -4.28 -28.09 -17.34
N LEU A 41 -3.20 -27.48 -17.81
CA LEU A 41 -3.20 -26.77 -19.10
C LEU A 41 -3.44 -27.72 -20.27
N GLY A 42 -2.90 -28.95 -20.23
CA GLY A 42 -3.13 -29.96 -21.27
C GLY A 42 -2.67 -29.51 -22.66
N GLY A 43 -1.58 -28.75 -22.74
CA GLY A 43 -1.08 -28.16 -23.98
C GLY A 43 -1.78 -26.86 -24.41
N ARG A 44 -2.80 -26.41 -23.68
CA ARG A 44 -3.48 -25.13 -23.92
C ARG A 44 -2.68 -23.96 -23.33
N PRO A 45 -2.73 -22.77 -23.96
CA PRO A 45 -2.02 -21.60 -23.46
C PRO A 45 -2.59 -21.13 -22.12
N LEU A 46 -1.72 -20.56 -21.28
CA LEU A 46 -2.07 -19.81 -20.07
C LEU A 46 -1.89 -18.32 -20.34
N THR A 47 -2.96 -17.55 -20.24
CA THR A 47 -2.91 -16.09 -20.32
C THR A 47 -2.60 -15.51 -18.93
N LEU A 48 -1.56 -14.69 -18.85
CA LEU A 48 -1.20 -13.94 -17.65
C LEU A 48 -1.80 -12.55 -17.73
N VAL A 49 -2.66 -12.20 -16.77
CA VAL A 49 -3.28 -10.88 -16.67
C VAL A 49 -2.72 -10.17 -15.44
N PRO A 50 -1.87 -9.15 -15.61
CA PRO A 50 -1.44 -8.33 -14.50
C PRO A 50 -2.61 -7.50 -13.96
N ALA A 51 -2.85 -7.54 -12.65
CA ALA A 51 -3.90 -6.76 -12.01
C ALA A 51 -3.40 -6.00 -10.79
N PHE A 52 -3.58 -4.67 -10.81
CA PHE A 52 -3.19 -3.78 -9.73
C PHE A 52 -4.02 -3.96 -8.45
N PHE A 53 -5.32 -4.26 -8.57
CA PHE A 53 -6.21 -4.49 -7.43
C PHE A 53 -6.19 -5.93 -6.90
N CYS A 54 -5.30 -6.79 -7.40
CA CYS A 54 -5.13 -8.16 -6.93
C CYS A 54 -4.29 -8.18 -5.64
N VAL A 55 -4.87 -7.73 -4.53
CA VAL A 55 -4.09 -7.36 -3.33
C VAL A 55 -3.73 -8.50 -2.37
N ARG A 56 -4.18 -9.75 -2.59
CA ARG A 56 -3.89 -10.87 -1.66
C ARG A 56 -3.73 -12.26 -2.27
N THR A 57 -4.52 -12.64 -3.28
CA THR A 57 -4.49 -13.99 -3.86
C THR A 57 -4.76 -13.92 -5.36
N PRO A 58 -4.00 -14.64 -6.20
CA PRO A 58 -4.31 -14.73 -7.62
C PRO A 58 -5.71 -15.30 -7.84
N LEU A 59 -6.39 -14.78 -8.86
CA LEU A 59 -7.66 -15.32 -9.32
C LEU A 59 -7.39 -16.07 -10.62
N ALA A 60 -7.64 -17.38 -10.62
CA ALA A 60 -7.73 -18.15 -11.85
C ALA A 60 -9.20 -18.25 -12.27
N LEU A 61 -9.49 -18.08 -13.55
CA LEU A 61 -10.82 -18.40 -14.09
C LEU A 61 -11.05 -19.91 -13.93
N VAL A 62 -12.19 -20.26 -13.32
CA VAL A 62 -12.46 -21.59 -12.74
C VAL A 62 -13.00 -22.59 -13.78
N ASP A 63 -13.36 -22.12 -14.96
CA ASP A 63 -13.97 -22.95 -16.00
C ASP A 63 -12.89 -23.60 -16.89
N GLU A 64 -12.73 -24.91 -16.76
CA GLU A 64 -11.78 -25.69 -17.56
C GLU A 64 -12.11 -25.74 -19.06
N SER A 65 -13.32 -25.33 -19.47
CA SER A 65 -13.70 -25.19 -20.89
C SER A 65 -13.28 -23.85 -21.50
N LEU A 66 -12.96 -22.86 -20.66
CA LEU A 66 -12.48 -21.55 -21.08
C LEU A 66 -10.95 -21.51 -21.23
N PRO A 67 -10.40 -20.51 -21.94
CA PRO A 67 -8.96 -20.24 -21.93
C PRO A 67 -8.46 -20.08 -20.49
N HIS A 68 -7.34 -20.71 -20.17
CA HIS A 68 -6.74 -20.62 -18.84
C HIS A 68 -6.20 -19.21 -18.63
N VAL A 69 -6.72 -18.50 -17.63
CA VAL A 69 -6.25 -17.16 -17.26
C VAL A 69 -5.79 -17.17 -15.82
N LEU A 70 -4.58 -16.68 -15.59
CA LEU A 70 -4.04 -16.41 -14.27
C LEU A 70 -3.93 -14.90 -14.09
N VAL A 71 -4.79 -14.35 -13.23
CA VAL A 71 -4.71 -12.97 -12.79
C VAL A 71 -3.68 -12.92 -11.66
N HIS A 72 -2.58 -12.20 -11.87
CA HIS A 72 -1.50 -12.11 -10.90
C HIS A 72 -1.36 -10.67 -10.36
N PRO A 73 -0.90 -10.52 -9.11
CA PRO A 73 -0.60 -9.21 -8.56
C PRO A 73 0.51 -8.54 -9.38
N LEU A 74 0.32 -7.26 -9.70
CA LEU A 74 1.45 -6.39 -10.02
C LEU A 74 2.15 -6.03 -8.72
N ASP A 75 3.49 -5.93 -8.76
CA ASP A 75 4.24 -5.25 -7.70
C ASP A 75 3.71 -3.82 -7.62
N PRO A 76 3.02 -3.45 -6.55
CA PRO A 76 2.55 -2.11 -6.44
C PRO A 76 3.76 -1.22 -6.15
N GLU A 77 3.73 0.02 -6.65
CA GLU A 77 4.76 1.03 -6.39
C GLU A 77 5.24 0.97 -4.92
N PRO A 78 6.57 0.99 -4.67
CA PRO A 78 7.14 0.92 -3.33
C PRO A 78 6.39 1.86 -2.36
N GLY A 79 5.82 1.28 -1.31
CA GLY A 79 5.04 2.01 -0.29
C GLY A 79 3.53 1.92 -0.42
N TRP A 80 2.95 1.42 -1.52
CA TRP A 80 1.50 1.23 -1.65
C TRP A 80 0.91 0.24 -0.63
N LEU A 81 1.49 -0.97 -0.51
CA LEU A 81 0.97 -2.00 0.39
C LEU A 81 1.15 -1.62 1.88
N PRO A 82 2.30 -1.07 2.31
CA PRO A 82 2.46 -0.49 3.65
C PRO A 82 1.49 0.66 3.93
N ARG A 83 1.21 1.56 2.97
CA ARG A 83 0.19 2.63 3.11
C ARG A 83 -1.21 2.06 3.35
N LEU A 84 -1.54 0.91 2.75
CA LEU A 84 -2.82 0.22 2.96
C LEU A 84 -2.84 -0.60 4.27
N ARG A 85 -1.67 -1.11 4.72
CA ARG A 85 -1.51 -2.01 5.88
C ARG A 85 -1.06 -1.34 7.18
N ALA A 86 -0.70 -0.06 7.18
CA ALA A 86 -0.33 0.70 8.39
C ALA A 86 -1.47 0.90 9.41
N GLY A 87 -2.46 0.01 9.41
CA GLY A 87 -3.61 -0.01 10.32
C GLY A 87 -3.69 -1.25 11.21
N VAL A 88 -2.60 -2.00 11.45
CA VAL A 88 -2.70 -3.25 12.23
C VAL A 88 -2.23 -3.12 13.69
N ASP A 89 -1.30 -2.22 14.04
CA ASP A 89 -0.75 -2.26 15.41
C ASP A 89 -1.25 -1.17 16.39
N ARG A 90 -1.91 -0.11 15.92
CA ARG A 90 -2.72 0.85 16.70
C ARG A 90 -3.70 1.57 15.77
N PRO A 91 -4.83 2.11 16.25
CA PRO A 91 -5.66 2.97 15.41
C PRO A 91 -4.86 4.21 15.02
N SER A 92 -4.35 4.22 13.78
CA SER A 92 -3.69 5.38 13.21
C SER A 92 -4.70 6.51 13.05
N VAL A 93 -4.25 7.77 12.97
CA VAL A 93 -5.12 8.90 12.64
C VAL A 93 -5.92 8.62 11.36
N ALA A 94 -5.33 7.88 10.42
CA ALA A 94 -6.00 7.39 9.21
C ALA A 94 -7.22 6.48 9.48
N GLN A 95 -7.32 5.76 10.60
CA GLN A 95 -8.54 5.03 10.96
C GLN A 95 -9.64 5.97 11.50
N LEU A 96 -9.26 7.01 12.25
CA LEU A 96 -10.22 7.97 12.83
C LEU A 96 -10.80 8.91 11.78
N ILE A 97 -9.94 9.49 10.95
CA ILE A 97 -10.33 10.48 9.95
C ILE A 97 -10.25 9.94 8.53
N GLY A 98 -9.91 8.68 8.30
CA GLY A 98 -9.75 8.13 6.95
C GLY A 98 -8.41 8.52 6.32
N ALA A 99 -7.87 7.62 5.49
CA ALA A 99 -6.52 7.72 4.92
C ALA A 99 -6.27 9.03 4.16
N SER A 100 -7.19 9.45 3.28
CA SER A 100 -7.00 10.65 2.46
C SER A 100 -6.96 11.95 3.29
N ARG A 101 -7.74 12.02 4.38
CA ARG A 101 -7.74 13.19 5.28
C ARG A 101 -6.50 13.21 6.18
N ALA A 102 -6.06 12.03 6.66
CA ALA A 102 -4.81 11.92 7.41
C ALA A 102 -3.61 12.33 6.55
N TRP A 103 -3.53 11.84 5.31
CA TRP A 103 -2.44 12.19 4.40
C TRP A 103 -2.44 13.69 4.02
N MET A 104 -3.62 14.28 3.83
CA MET A 104 -3.75 15.73 3.66
C MET A 104 -3.25 16.52 4.88
N LEU A 105 -3.58 16.06 6.09
CA LEU A 105 -3.14 16.70 7.33
C LEU A 105 -1.63 16.59 7.53
N GLU A 106 -1.03 15.45 7.19
CA GLU A 106 0.42 15.23 7.19
C GLU A 106 1.12 16.15 6.19
N SER A 107 0.58 16.27 4.97
CA SER A 107 1.15 17.10 3.88
C SER A 107 1.18 18.60 4.20
N LEU A 108 0.36 19.06 5.17
CA LEU A 108 0.27 20.46 5.58
C LEU A 108 1.31 20.86 6.64
N GLU A 109 2.52 20.31 6.56
CA GLU A 109 3.67 20.80 7.32
C GLU A 109 4.01 22.25 6.94
N ALA A 110 3.89 22.56 5.64
CA ALA A 110 3.92 23.92 5.11
C ALA A 110 2.53 24.34 4.56
N PRO A 111 2.18 25.64 4.55
CA PRO A 111 0.91 26.09 3.97
C PRO A 111 0.82 25.80 2.48
N MET A 112 -0.30 25.23 2.01
CA MET A 112 -0.50 24.85 0.61
C MET A 112 -1.86 25.30 0.07
N THR A 113 -1.94 25.56 -1.23
CA THR A 113 -3.24 25.77 -1.90
C THR A 113 -3.98 24.45 -2.09
N THR A 114 -5.29 24.53 -2.33
CA THR A 114 -6.08 23.33 -2.72
C THR A 114 -5.54 22.65 -3.97
N THR A 115 -5.06 23.43 -4.95
CA THR A 115 -4.47 22.87 -6.18
C THR A 115 -3.14 22.17 -5.92
N ALA A 116 -2.30 22.71 -5.03
CA ALA A 116 -1.06 22.06 -4.63
C ALA A 116 -1.34 20.76 -3.84
N LEU A 117 -2.33 20.76 -2.94
CA LEU A 117 -2.77 19.56 -2.24
C LEU A 117 -3.34 18.50 -3.20
N ALA A 118 -4.15 18.92 -4.17
CA ALA A 118 -4.70 18.02 -5.19
C ALA A 118 -3.59 17.34 -6.00
N ALA A 119 -2.58 18.10 -6.42
CA ALA A 119 -1.41 17.58 -7.12
C ALA A 119 -0.59 16.62 -6.24
N ALA A 120 -0.28 17.02 -5.00
CA ALA A 120 0.55 16.22 -4.09
C ALA A 120 -0.10 14.88 -3.70
N LEU A 121 -1.44 14.83 -3.62
CA LEU A 121 -2.21 13.66 -3.21
C LEU A 121 -2.81 12.89 -4.41
N CYS A 122 -2.54 13.31 -5.64
CA CYS A 122 -3.15 12.77 -6.86
C CYS A 122 -4.69 12.71 -6.80
N LEU A 123 -5.32 13.78 -6.27
CA LEU A 123 -6.77 13.90 -6.13
C LEU A 123 -7.35 14.92 -7.13
N ALA A 124 -8.63 14.74 -7.47
CA ALA A 124 -9.37 15.81 -8.14
C ALA A 124 -9.42 17.07 -7.25
N PRO A 125 -9.35 18.29 -7.80
CA PRO A 125 -9.43 19.54 -7.02
C PRO A 125 -10.69 19.65 -6.15
N SER A 126 -11.83 19.14 -6.62
CA SER A 126 -13.09 19.08 -5.87
C SER A 126 -13.00 18.17 -4.64
N THR A 127 -12.36 17.01 -4.79
CA THR A 127 -12.12 16.06 -3.68
C THR A 127 -11.17 16.66 -2.65
N ALA A 128 -10.07 17.28 -3.09
CA ALA A 128 -9.14 17.97 -2.19
C ALA A 128 -9.83 19.12 -1.44
N SER A 129 -10.66 19.91 -2.13
CA SER A 129 -11.45 20.98 -1.52
C SER A 129 -12.40 20.45 -0.44
N ARG A 130 -13.11 19.35 -0.72
CA ARG A 130 -14.01 18.69 0.25
C ARG A 130 -13.26 18.20 1.48
N HIS A 131 -12.11 17.53 1.32
CA HIS A 131 -11.31 17.09 2.46
C HIS A 131 -10.81 18.26 3.30
N ALA A 132 -10.31 19.32 2.66
CA ALA A 132 -9.87 20.53 3.36
C ALA A 132 -11.02 21.21 4.12
N ALA A 133 -12.23 21.24 3.55
CA ALA A 133 -13.41 21.78 4.23
C ALA A 133 -13.76 21.00 5.50
N VAL A 134 -13.82 19.67 5.40
CA VAL A 134 -14.12 18.80 6.56
C VAL A 134 -13.05 18.93 7.65
N LEU A 135 -11.77 18.96 7.28
CA LEU A 135 -10.68 19.15 8.23
C LEU A 135 -10.71 20.53 8.89
N ARG A 136 -11.14 21.55 8.14
CA ARG A 136 -11.32 22.91 8.67
C ARG A 136 -12.49 23.00 9.64
N GLU A 137 -13.61 22.36 9.31
CA GLU A 137 -14.79 22.28 10.21
C GLU A 137 -14.47 21.52 11.50
N ALA A 138 -13.60 20.51 11.44
CA ALA A 138 -13.07 19.81 12.60
C ALA A 138 -11.99 20.58 13.37
N GLY A 139 -11.60 21.78 12.93
CA GLY A 139 -10.55 22.59 13.57
C GLY A 139 -9.11 22.06 13.38
N LEU A 140 -8.90 21.07 12.52
CA LEU A 140 -7.58 20.46 12.25
C LEU A 140 -6.77 21.26 11.21
N VAL A 141 -7.47 22.01 10.36
CA VAL A 141 -6.90 22.87 9.32
C VAL A 141 -7.49 24.27 9.43
N SER A 142 -6.67 25.28 9.16
CA SER A 142 -7.10 26.68 9.03
C SER A 142 -6.83 27.18 7.61
N THR A 143 -7.61 28.15 7.17
CA THR A 143 -7.46 28.76 5.84
C THR A 143 -7.16 30.24 5.98
N ARG A 144 -6.14 30.72 5.25
CA ARG A 144 -5.84 32.14 5.12
C ARG A 144 -5.77 32.51 3.65
N ARG A 145 -6.35 33.66 3.29
CA ARG A 145 -6.22 34.22 1.95
C ARG A 145 -4.97 35.09 1.88
N GLU A 146 -4.12 34.84 0.91
CA GLU A 146 -2.91 35.61 0.61
C GLU A 146 -2.97 36.05 -0.86
N GLY A 147 -3.33 37.32 -1.06
CA GLY A 147 -3.66 37.86 -2.38
C GLY A 147 -4.80 37.11 -3.07
N ASN A 148 -4.51 36.52 -4.22
CA ASN A 148 -5.46 35.72 -5.00
C ASN A 148 -5.44 34.22 -4.64
N ARG A 149 -4.64 33.80 -3.66
CA ARG A 149 -4.50 32.39 -3.25
C ARG A 149 -5.14 32.14 -1.90
N VAL A 150 -5.73 30.95 -1.74
CA VAL A 150 -6.18 30.44 -0.43
C VAL A 150 -5.21 29.36 0.00
N LEU A 151 -4.56 29.57 1.14
CA LEU A 151 -3.62 28.65 1.75
C LEU A 151 -4.28 27.94 2.92
N HIS A 152 -4.17 26.62 2.93
CA HIS A 152 -4.51 25.74 4.03
C HIS A 152 -3.28 25.53 4.89
N ARG A 153 -3.44 25.52 6.20
CA ARG A 153 -2.37 25.26 7.17
C ARG A 153 -2.88 24.37 8.29
N ARG A 154 -2.08 23.39 8.71
CA ARG A 154 -2.35 22.58 9.90
C ARG A 154 -2.43 23.45 11.16
N THR A 155 -3.44 23.24 12.00
CA THR A 155 -3.58 23.91 13.30
C THR A 155 -2.76 23.21 14.37
N ALA A 156 -2.64 23.81 15.56
CA ALA A 156 -2.03 23.15 16.71
C ALA A 156 -2.74 21.84 17.08
N LEU A 157 -4.08 21.80 17.00
CA LEU A 157 -4.86 20.59 17.21
C LEU A 157 -4.54 19.51 16.16
N GLY A 158 -4.42 19.92 14.89
CA GLY A 158 -4.01 19.01 13.82
C GLY A 158 -2.62 18.42 14.01
N SER A 159 -1.65 19.22 14.50
CA SER A 159 -0.31 18.71 14.83
C SER A 159 -0.33 17.76 16.02
N ALA A 160 -1.02 18.13 17.11
CA ALA A 160 -1.16 17.28 18.29
C ALA A 160 -1.80 15.92 17.97
N LEU A 161 -2.75 15.88 17.03
CA LEU A 161 -3.36 14.65 16.57
C LEU A 161 -2.35 13.71 15.87
N LEU A 162 -1.47 14.25 15.04
CA LEU A 162 -0.41 13.47 14.37
C LEU A 162 0.71 13.07 15.34
N GLU A 163 1.06 13.92 16.29
CA GLU A 163 2.06 13.62 17.33
C GLU A 163 1.59 12.52 18.28
N ALA A 164 0.30 12.51 18.65
CA ALA A 164 -0.29 11.45 19.47
C ALA A 164 -0.18 10.05 18.83
N GLN A 165 -0.07 9.97 17.51
CA GLN A 165 0.23 8.72 16.79
C GLN A 165 1.68 8.27 16.99
N GLN A 166 2.63 9.21 17.11
CA GLN A 166 4.07 8.92 17.18
C GLN A 166 4.55 8.53 18.57
N VAL A 167 3.98 9.11 19.63
CA VAL A 167 4.30 8.83 21.05
C VAL A 167 4.06 7.35 21.42
N GLY A 168 3.34 6.61 20.57
CA GLY A 168 3.06 5.19 20.76
C GLY A 168 4.09 4.20 20.22
N THR A 169 5.13 4.64 19.50
CA THR A 169 6.16 3.74 18.96
C THR A 169 7.17 3.43 20.08
N PRO A 170 7.22 2.22 20.67
CA PRO A 170 8.33 1.86 21.52
C PRO A 170 9.58 1.87 20.64
N GLY A 171 10.51 2.77 20.95
CA GLY A 171 11.80 2.80 20.30
C GLY A 171 12.43 1.40 20.36
N SER A 172 12.81 0.90 19.19
CA SER A 172 13.82 -0.14 19.07
C SER A 172 15.12 0.41 19.68
N GLN A 173 15.27 0.28 20.99
CA GLN A 173 16.57 0.35 21.62
C GLN A 173 17.20 -1.02 21.49
N ALA A 174 18.15 -1.11 20.56
CA ALA A 174 19.13 -2.17 20.51
C ALA A 174 19.91 -2.17 21.84
N SER A 175 19.49 -3.04 22.75
CA SER A 175 20.24 -3.35 23.95
C SER A 175 21.43 -4.20 23.53
N ALA A 176 22.60 -3.58 23.48
CA ALA A 176 23.87 -4.30 23.41
C ALA A 176 24.02 -5.11 24.71
N THR A 177 23.64 -6.38 24.65
CA THR A 177 23.95 -7.36 25.70
C THR A 177 25.46 -7.55 25.72
N SER A 178 26.11 -6.82 26.60
CA SER A 178 27.50 -7.01 26.98
C SER A 178 27.63 -8.39 27.64
N MET A 179 28.26 -9.31 26.93
CA MET A 179 28.58 -10.66 27.37
C MET A 179 29.71 -10.59 28.39
N LYS A 180 29.39 -10.71 29.69
CA LYS A 180 30.39 -11.04 30.72
C LYS A 180 30.56 -12.56 30.73
N MET A 181 31.76 -13.02 30.35
CA MET A 181 32.23 -14.38 30.67
C MET A 181 32.86 -14.39 32.06
N LEU A 182 32.36 -15.30 32.89
CA LEU A 182 32.87 -15.89 34.14
C LEU A 182 32.09 -17.22 34.19
N GLU A 183 32.62 -18.44 34.29
CA GLU A 183 33.74 -19.06 35.03
C GLU A 183 34.18 -20.32 34.24
N THR A 184 35.31 -21.00 34.48
CA THR A 184 35.90 -21.47 35.75
C THR A 184 37.41 -21.61 35.62
#